data_AF-A0A836VM13-F1
#
_entry.id   AF-A0A836VM13-F1
#
_cell.length_a   1.000
_cell.length_b   1.000
_cell.length_c   1.000
_cell.angle_alpha   90.00
_cell.angle_beta   90.00
_cell.angle_gamma   90.00
#
_symmetry.space_group_name_H-M   'P 1'
#
loop_
_entity.id
_entity.type
_entity.pdbx_description
1 polymer ?
#
loop_
_entity_poly.entity_id
_entity_poly.type
_entity_poly.pdbx_seq_one_letter_code
_entity_poly.pdbx_strand_id
1 'polypeptide(L)'
;MTADTEDPAHKTARYEQSEAAGLIRPSRIYAVAENCYTCHTVPNEKLVNVGGHPAGSKFELVAWSHGEVRHNVWYSKENNASPLERQRMMYIVGQALDLEYALRGVAKATEKAKYAVAMAKRAKRAEKRLQKIAEMVDAPEIQAILAIAAEAKLKLNNEEQLTTAANGVSVEAKKLSDSYDGSQFAGIDAILPKLDK
;
A
#
# COMPACT_ATOMS: atom_id res chain seq x y z
N MET A 1 37.37 -2.31 -5.35
CA MET A 1 36.36 -2.98 -4.50
C MET A 1 35.04 -2.95 -5.24
N THR A 2 34.40 -4.09 -5.43
CA THR A 2 33.07 -4.25 -6.05
C THR A 2 32.07 -4.69 -4.97
N ALA A 3 30.77 -4.70 -5.28
CA ALA A 3 29.76 -5.21 -4.33
C ALA A 3 30.03 -6.67 -3.91
N ASP A 4 30.67 -7.47 -4.75
CA ASP A 4 30.98 -8.89 -4.47
C ASP A 4 32.31 -9.08 -3.72
N THR A 5 33.13 -8.03 -3.64
CA THR A 5 34.47 -8.08 -3.03
C THR A 5 34.62 -7.07 -1.88
N GLU A 6 33.51 -6.45 -1.44
CA GLU A 6 33.49 -5.55 -0.30
C GLU A 6 33.52 -6.33 1.02
N ASP A 7 34.12 -5.72 2.05
CA ASP A 7 33.95 -6.20 3.41
C ASP A 7 32.44 -6.21 3.77
N PRO A 8 31.89 -7.29 4.36
CA PRO A 8 30.49 -7.33 4.78
C PRO A 8 30.06 -6.15 5.66
N ALA A 9 30.96 -5.59 6.48
CA ALA A 9 30.68 -4.41 7.29
C ALA A 9 30.42 -3.15 6.44
N HIS A 10 31.09 -3.01 5.29
CA HIS A 10 30.84 -1.91 4.36
C HIS A 10 29.43 -1.99 3.77
N LYS A 11 28.94 -3.21 3.48
CA LYS A 11 27.57 -3.42 3.02
C LYS A 11 26.53 -2.99 4.05
N THR A 12 26.72 -3.38 5.31
CA THR A 12 25.82 -2.96 6.40
C THR A 12 25.85 -1.44 6.57
N ALA A 13 27.05 -0.84 6.66
CA ALA A 13 27.20 0.60 6.85
C ALA A 13 26.59 1.41 5.71
N ARG A 14 26.82 1.03 4.44
CA ARG A 14 26.21 1.74 3.30
C ARG A 14 24.69 1.56 3.26
N TYR A 15 24.16 0.46 3.79
CA TYR A 15 22.72 0.27 3.90
C TYR A 15 22.12 1.22 4.91
N GLU A 16 22.62 1.20 6.14
CA GLU A 16 22.17 2.05 7.23
C GLU A 16 22.28 3.54 6.86
N GLN A 17 23.41 3.96 6.28
CA GLN A 17 23.61 5.35 5.86
C GLN A 17 22.62 5.78 4.78
N SER A 18 22.36 4.93 3.79
CA SER A 18 21.39 5.26 2.73
C SER A 18 19.96 5.32 3.24
N GLU A 19 19.58 4.43 4.16
CA GLU A 19 18.26 4.44 4.78
C GLU A 19 18.10 5.68 5.68
N ALA A 20 19.13 6.04 6.45
CA ALA A 20 19.15 7.26 7.24
C ALA A 20 19.08 8.53 6.38
N ALA A 21 19.61 8.48 5.15
CA ALA A 21 19.49 9.54 4.16
C ALA A 21 18.12 9.54 3.41
N GLY A 22 17.22 8.61 3.73
CA GLY A 22 15.86 8.55 3.19
C GLY A 22 15.67 7.62 1.98
N LEU A 23 16.67 6.81 1.60
CA LEU A 23 16.46 5.82 0.55
C LEU A 23 15.60 4.65 1.06
N ILE A 24 14.53 4.37 0.32
CA ILE A 24 13.67 3.21 0.58
C ILE A 24 14.24 1.99 -0.15
N ARG A 25 14.40 0.89 0.58
CA ARG A 25 14.85 -0.38 0.00
C ARG A 25 13.70 -1.10 -0.70
N PRO A 26 13.94 -1.73 -1.86
CA PRO A 26 12.93 -2.56 -2.53
C PRO A 26 12.37 -3.70 -1.67
N SER A 27 13.13 -4.18 -0.69
CA SER A 27 12.65 -5.19 0.28
C SER A 27 11.60 -4.66 1.25
N ARG A 28 11.55 -3.34 1.50
CA ARG A 28 10.57 -2.69 2.38
C ARG A 28 9.26 -2.47 1.62
N ILE A 29 8.49 -3.54 1.40
CA ILE A 29 7.30 -3.53 0.53
C ILE A 29 6.32 -2.42 0.94
N TYR A 30 6.03 -2.26 2.23
CA TYR A 30 5.16 -1.18 2.72
C TYR A 30 5.67 0.20 2.28
N ALA A 31 6.94 0.52 2.55
CA ALA A 31 7.50 1.85 2.27
C ALA A 31 7.56 2.13 0.75
N VAL A 32 7.87 1.11 -0.06
CA VAL A 32 7.83 1.23 -1.52
C VAL A 32 6.42 1.53 -2.00
N ALA A 33 5.43 0.77 -1.51
CA ALA A 33 4.04 0.94 -1.90
C ALA A 33 3.50 2.30 -1.43
N GLU A 34 3.80 2.70 -0.20
CA GLU A 34 3.36 3.97 0.40
C GLU A 34 3.67 5.17 -0.49
N ASN A 35 4.89 5.22 -1.06
CA ASN A 35 5.26 6.27 -2.02
C ASN A 35 4.27 6.39 -3.19
N CYS A 36 3.79 5.28 -3.74
CA CYS A 36 2.79 5.31 -4.81
C CYS A 36 1.46 5.90 -4.31
N TYR A 37 1.01 5.48 -3.14
CA TYR A 37 -0.26 5.92 -2.57
C TYR A 37 -0.27 7.41 -2.18
N THR A 38 0.89 8.02 -1.88
CA THR A 38 0.99 9.47 -1.60
C THR A 38 0.42 10.34 -2.72
N CYS A 39 0.58 9.92 -3.99
CA CYS A 39 0.07 10.65 -5.14
C CYS A 39 -1.20 10.02 -5.71
N HIS A 40 -1.27 8.69 -5.82
CA HIS A 40 -2.37 8.01 -6.54
C HIS A 40 -3.73 8.07 -5.83
N THR A 41 -3.74 8.44 -4.54
CA THR A 41 -4.98 8.69 -3.77
C THR A 41 -5.42 10.16 -3.78
N VAL A 42 -4.56 11.08 -4.25
CA VAL A 42 -4.80 12.53 -4.34
C VAL A 42 -5.33 13.11 -3.01
N PRO A 43 -4.48 13.20 -1.97
CA PRO A 43 -4.89 13.64 -0.63
C PRO A 43 -5.04 15.18 -0.53
N ASN A 44 -5.72 15.81 -1.50
CA ASN A 44 -5.92 17.26 -1.56
C ASN A 44 -7.36 17.60 -1.92
N GLU A 45 -8.13 18.00 -0.90
CA GLU A 45 -9.56 18.32 -1.05
C GLU A 45 -9.80 19.48 -2.03
N LYS A 46 -9.01 20.57 -1.95
CA LYS A 46 -9.19 21.75 -2.82
C LYS A 46 -8.97 21.41 -4.28
N LEU A 47 -7.95 20.60 -4.57
CA LEU A 47 -7.66 20.15 -5.94
C LEU A 47 -8.84 19.39 -6.56
N VAL A 48 -9.60 18.65 -5.75
CA VAL A 48 -10.77 17.89 -6.18
C VAL A 48 -12.04 18.75 -6.23
N ASN A 49 -12.40 19.39 -5.13
CA ASN A 49 -13.67 20.10 -5.00
C ASN A 49 -13.69 21.38 -5.86
N VAL A 50 -12.56 22.12 -5.90
CA VAL A 50 -12.43 23.37 -6.65
C VAL A 50 -11.77 23.14 -8.01
N GLY A 51 -10.64 22.43 -8.02
CA GLY A 51 -9.86 22.19 -9.24
C GLY A 51 -10.47 21.16 -10.20
N GLY A 52 -11.50 20.41 -9.79
CA GLY A 52 -12.17 19.42 -10.64
C GLY A 52 -11.37 18.14 -10.88
N HIS A 53 -10.22 17.96 -10.21
CA HIS A 53 -9.41 16.75 -10.34
C HIS A 53 -10.15 15.52 -9.74
N PRO A 54 -9.95 14.32 -10.28
CA PRO A 54 -10.42 13.09 -9.63
C PRO A 54 -9.81 12.90 -8.22
N ALA A 55 -10.58 12.39 -7.27
CA ALA A 55 -10.11 12.04 -5.92
C ALA A 55 -9.32 10.72 -5.90
N GLY A 56 -8.27 10.67 -6.71
CA GLY A 56 -7.45 9.47 -6.96
C GLY A 56 -7.63 8.90 -8.36
N SER A 57 -6.79 7.92 -8.68
CA SER A 57 -6.77 7.21 -9.97
C SER A 57 -7.31 5.79 -9.86
N LYS A 58 -7.41 5.07 -10.99
CA LYS A 58 -7.72 3.63 -11.06
C LYS A 58 -6.56 2.73 -10.58
N PHE A 59 -5.54 3.33 -9.98
CA PHE A 59 -4.34 2.67 -9.50
C PHE A 59 -4.66 1.46 -8.61
N GLU A 60 -4.01 0.36 -8.94
CA GLU A 60 -3.86 -0.83 -8.13
C GLU A 60 -2.36 -1.18 -8.20
N LEU A 61 -1.74 -1.46 -7.06
CA LEU A 61 -0.29 -1.50 -6.94
C LEU A 61 0.35 -2.55 -7.86
N VAL A 62 -0.20 -3.76 -7.92
CA VAL A 62 0.37 -4.86 -8.71
C VAL A 62 0.13 -4.64 -10.20
N ALA A 63 -1.08 -4.29 -10.60
CA ALA A 63 -1.42 -3.96 -11.98
C ALA A 63 -0.51 -2.86 -12.54
N TRP A 64 -0.25 -1.82 -11.74
CA TRP A 64 0.61 -0.72 -12.19
C TRP A 64 2.10 -1.11 -12.21
N SER A 65 2.62 -1.65 -11.11
CA SER A 65 4.06 -1.95 -10.97
C SER A 65 4.54 -3.16 -11.77
N HIS A 66 3.62 -4.02 -12.21
CA HIS A 66 3.95 -5.24 -12.96
C HIS A 66 3.27 -5.32 -14.34
N GLY A 67 2.20 -4.57 -14.58
CA GLY A 67 1.49 -4.51 -15.85
C GLY A 67 1.82 -3.27 -16.69
N GLU A 68 2.16 -2.13 -16.08
CA GLU A 68 2.49 -0.90 -16.81
C GLU A 68 3.99 -0.56 -16.75
N VAL A 69 4.56 -0.41 -15.55
CA VAL A 69 5.94 0.07 -15.36
C VAL A 69 6.71 -0.83 -14.41
N ARG A 70 7.53 -1.72 -14.99
CA ARG A 70 8.47 -2.58 -14.24
C ARG A 70 9.82 -1.90 -14.07
N HIS A 71 10.32 -1.93 -12.84
CA HIS A 71 11.61 -1.35 -12.49
C HIS A 71 12.65 -2.47 -12.30
N ASN A 72 13.58 -2.59 -13.25
CA ASN A 72 14.76 -3.47 -13.14
C ASN A 72 16.03 -2.62 -13.03
N VAL A 73 16.42 -2.31 -11.79
CA VAL A 73 17.62 -1.52 -11.52
C VAL A 73 18.76 -2.47 -11.15
N TRP A 74 19.48 -2.93 -12.18
CA TRP A 74 20.77 -3.64 -12.06
C TRP A 74 20.80 -5.07 -11.49
N TYR A 75 19.66 -5.78 -11.38
CA TYR A 75 19.66 -7.16 -10.88
C TYR A 75 19.70 -8.23 -11.97
N SER A 76 19.19 -7.93 -13.16
CA SER A 76 19.26 -8.83 -14.31
C SER A 76 19.22 -8.06 -15.62
N LYS A 77 19.44 -8.73 -16.77
CA LYS A 77 19.25 -8.10 -18.08
C LYS A 77 17.77 -7.99 -18.47
N GLU A 78 16.93 -8.88 -17.95
CA GLU A 78 15.52 -9.00 -18.34
C GLU A 78 14.60 -8.22 -17.39
N ASN A 79 13.58 -7.55 -17.92
CA ASN A 79 12.60 -6.81 -17.10
C ASN A 79 11.41 -7.71 -16.69
N ASN A 80 11.74 -8.81 -16.02
CA ASN A 80 10.76 -9.81 -15.59
C ASN A 80 9.82 -9.25 -14.51
N ALA A 81 8.59 -9.76 -14.47
CA ALA A 81 7.70 -9.53 -13.34
C ALA A 81 8.31 -10.15 -12.07
N SER A 82 8.01 -9.57 -10.89
CA SER A 82 8.40 -10.18 -9.62
C SER A 82 7.81 -11.59 -9.46
N PRO A 83 8.43 -12.45 -8.63
CA PRO A 83 7.83 -13.72 -8.23
C PRO A 83 6.40 -13.55 -7.68
N LEU A 84 5.56 -14.58 -7.82
CA LEU A 84 4.15 -14.52 -7.43
C LEU A 84 3.98 -14.21 -5.94
N GLU A 85 4.84 -14.75 -5.10
CA GLU A 85 4.87 -14.51 -3.64
C GLU A 85 4.98 -13.02 -3.34
N ARG A 86 5.92 -12.34 -4.02
CA ARG A 86 6.08 -10.90 -3.91
C ARG A 86 4.87 -10.14 -4.45
N GLN A 87 4.27 -10.59 -5.55
CA GLN A 87 3.05 -9.98 -6.07
C GLN A 87 1.87 -10.10 -5.09
N ARG A 88 1.72 -11.25 -4.41
CA ARG A 88 0.72 -11.45 -3.34
C ARG A 88 0.92 -10.45 -2.21
N MET A 89 2.16 -10.31 -1.72
CA MET A 89 2.47 -9.34 -0.68
C MET A 89 2.17 -7.91 -1.12
N MET A 90 2.59 -7.53 -2.32
CA MET A 90 2.29 -6.22 -2.87
C MET A 90 0.79 -5.99 -3.00
N TYR A 91 0.02 -6.97 -3.45
CA TYR A 91 -1.43 -6.84 -3.56
C TYR A 91 -2.09 -6.60 -2.19
N ILE A 92 -1.76 -7.41 -1.18
CA ILE A 92 -2.35 -7.29 0.17
C ILE A 92 -1.96 -5.96 0.81
N VAL A 93 -0.66 -5.61 0.79
CA VAL A 93 -0.16 -4.34 1.33
C VAL A 93 -0.77 -3.14 0.59
N GLY A 94 -0.94 -3.25 -0.73
CA GLY A 94 -1.64 -2.25 -1.52
C GLY A 94 -3.09 -2.06 -1.09
N GLN A 95 -3.85 -3.12 -0.83
CA GLN A 95 -5.22 -2.99 -0.32
C GLN A 95 -5.26 -2.35 1.08
N ALA A 96 -4.30 -2.67 1.95
CA ALA A 96 -4.18 -2.04 3.26
C ALA A 96 -3.86 -0.54 3.15
N LEU A 97 -2.94 -0.15 2.28
CA LEU A 97 -2.60 1.26 2.02
C LEU A 97 -3.77 2.02 1.37
N ASP A 98 -4.54 1.37 0.50
CA ASP A 98 -5.73 1.98 -0.12
C ASP A 98 -6.78 2.33 0.95
N LEU A 99 -6.95 1.46 1.95
CA LEU A 99 -7.78 1.72 3.12
C LEU A 99 -7.18 2.84 3.98
N GLU A 100 -5.89 2.73 4.35
CA GLU A 100 -5.21 3.72 5.19
C GLU A 100 -5.34 5.14 4.62
N TYR A 101 -4.96 5.33 3.36
CA TYR A 101 -4.99 6.65 2.73
C TYR A 101 -6.41 7.15 2.51
N ALA A 102 -7.38 6.26 2.28
CA ALA A 102 -8.79 6.64 2.23
C ALA A 102 -9.29 7.14 3.61
N LEU A 103 -8.89 6.48 4.71
CA LEU A 103 -9.19 6.93 6.07
C LEU A 103 -8.59 8.31 6.35
N ARG A 104 -7.29 8.50 6.02
CA ARG A 104 -6.62 9.82 6.11
C ARG A 104 -7.31 10.87 5.25
N GLY A 105 -7.80 10.47 4.08
CA GLY A 105 -8.53 11.34 3.17
C GLY A 105 -9.86 11.82 3.75
N VAL A 106 -10.66 10.91 4.33
CA VAL A 106 -11.91 11.28 5.02
C VAL A 106 -11.62 12.12 6.27
N ALA A 107 -10.56 11.79 7.01
CA ALA A 107 -10.17 12.52 8.22
C ALA A 107 -9.96 14.02 7.96
N LYS A 108 -9.31 14.34 6.84
CA LYS A 108 -8.98 15.72 6.44
C LYS A 108 -10.08 16.43 5.64
N ALA A 109 -11.15 15.73 5.27
CA ALA A 109 -12.22 16.33 4.49
C ALA A 109 -13.02 17.31 5.35
N THR A 110 -13.19 18.53 4.86
CA THR A 110 -13.85 19.62 5.60
C THR A 110 -15.33 19.73 5.30
N GLU A 111 -15.77 19.26 4.13
CA GLU A 111 -17.16 19.35 3.68
C GLU A 111 -17.66 18.06 2.99
N LYS A 112 -18.98 17.87 2.95
CA LYS A 112 -19.60 16.70 2.31
C LYS A 112 -19.69 16.87 0.80
N ALA A 113 -18.54 16.96 0.16
CA ALA A 113 -18.41 17.19 -1.29
C ALA A 113 -17.77 15.98 -2.00
N LYS A 114 -17.36 16.18 -3.27
CA LYS A 114 -16.83 15.13 -4.15
C LYS A 114 -15.67 14.38 -3.50
N TYR A 115 -14.73 15.10 -2.87
CA TYR A 115 -13.57 14.52 -2.21
C TYR A 115 -13.96 13.57 -1.07
N ALA A 116 -14.71 14.06 -0.08
CA ALA A 116 -15.14 13.27 1.08
C ALA A 116 -15.91 12.00 0.67
N VAL A 117 -16.84 12.14 -0.27
CA VAL A 117 -17.63 11.01 -0.78
C VAL A 117 -16.76 10.00 -1.50
N ALA A 118 -15.80 10.45 -2.31
CA ALA A 118 -14.91 9.56 -3.03
C ALA A 118 -13.97 8.80 -2.09
N MET A 119 -13.39 9.47 -1.09
CA MET A 119 -12.54 8.85 -0.07
C MET A 119 -13.32 7.84 0.78
N ALA A 120 -14.54 8.17 1.22
CA ALA A 120 -15.38 7.22 1.96
C ALA A 120 -15.74 5.98 1.12
N LYS A 121 -16.07 6.16 -0.17
CA LYS A 121 -16.30 5.04 -1.09
C LYS A 121 -15.03 4.21 -1.32
N ARG A 122 -13.86 4.84 -1.35
CA ARG A 122 -12.56 4.17 -1.48
C ARG A 122 -12.28 3.29 -0.27
N ALA A 123 -12.44 3.82 0.94
CA ALA A 123 -12.31 3.07 2.18
C ALA A 123 -13.21 1.82 2.19
N LYS A 124 -14.50 1.97 1.84
CA LYS A 124 -15.43 0.84 1.77
C LYS A 124 -15.10 -0.20 0.70
N ARG A 125 -14.48 0.18 -0.42
CA ARG A 125 -14.01 -0.78 -1.42
C ARG A 125 -12.77 -1.54 -0.93
N ALA A 126 -11.83 -0.83 -0.33
CA ALA A 126 -10.62 -1.44 0.23
C ALA A 126 -10.97 -2.43 1.36
N GLU A 127 -11.87 -2.05 2.27
CA GLU A 127 -12.41 -2.91 3.32
C GLU A 127 -13.00 -4.21 2.74
N LYS A 128 -13.85 -4.13 1.70
CA LYS A 128 -14.42 -5.32 1.05
C LYS A 128 -13.38 -6.22 0.39
N ARG A 129 -12.33 -5.64 -0.20
CA ARG A 129 -11.24 -6.43 -0.78
C ARG A 129 -10.43 -7.13 0.29
N LEU A 130 -10.15 -6.45 1.41
CA LEU A 130 -9.48 -7.04 2.57
C LEU A 130 -10.33 -8.15 3.21
N GLN A 131 -11.65 -7.99 3.29
CA GLN A 131 -12.56 -9.06 3.72
C GLN A 131 -12.43 -10.28 2.82
N LYS A 132 -12.46 -10.09 1.50
CA LYS A 132 -12.31 -11.18 0.54
C LYS A 132 -10.94 -11.85 0.61
N ILE A 133 -9.87 -11.09 0.89
CA ILE A 133 -8.54 -11.66 1.14
C ILE A 133 -8.57 -12.51 2.41
N ALA A 134 -9.17 -12.00 3.49
CA ALA A 134 -9.28 -12.68 4.78
C ALA A 134 -10.10 -13.98 4.72
N GLU A 135 -10.99 -14.14 3.74
CA GLU A 135 -11.69 -15.40 3.46
C GLU A 135 -10.78 -16.45 2.79
N MET A 136 -9.68 -16.04 2.17
CA MET A 136 -8.81 -16.88 1.34
C MET A 136 -7.49 -17.25 2.01
N VAL A 137 -7.05 -16.46 3.00
CA VAL A 137 -5.77 -16.65 3.70
C VAL A 137 -5.91 -16.36 5.18
N ASP A 138 -5.10 -17.05 5.98
CA ASP A 138 -4.99 -16.78 7.41
C ASP A 138 -3.81 -15.85 7.70
N ALA A 139 -4.12 -14.66 8.19
CA ALA A 139 -3.15 -13.66 8.62
C ALA A 139 -3.80 -12.77 9.69
N PRO A 140 -3.37 -12.87 10.97
CA PRO A 140 -3.92 -12.08 12.07
C PRO A 140 -3.89 -10.58 11.81
N GLU A 141 -2.86 -10.08 11.11
CA GLU A 141 -2.70 -8.69 10.73
C GLU A 141 -3.86 -8.19 9.85
N ILE A 142 -4.36 -9.03 8.92
CA ILE A 142 -5.48 -8.67 8.04
C ILE A 142 -6.78 -8.58 8.85
N GLN A 143 -6.97 -9.49 9.80
CA GLN A 143 -8.12 -9.45 10.72
C GLN A 143 -8.09 -8.21 11.61
N ALA A 144 -6.90 -7.84 12.12
CA ALA A 144 -6.72 -6.62 12.90
C ALA A 144 -7.03 -5.36 12.07
N ILE A 145 -6.58 -5.29 10.82
CA ILE A 145 -6.93 -4.20 9.90
C ILE A 145 -8.45 -4.10 9.70
N LEU A 146 -9.13 -5.24 9.53
CA LEU A 146 -10.59 -5.27 9.36
C LEU A 146 -11.34 -4.83 10.62
N ALA A 147 -10.87 -5.21 11.81
CA ALA A 147 -11.43 -4.75 13.07
C ALA A 147 -11.32 -3.22 13.20
N ILE A 148 -10.14 -2.65 12.90
CA ILE A 148 -9.91 -1.20 12.88
C ILE A 148 -10.85 -0.52 11.87
N ALA A 149 -11.01 -1.10 10.67
CA ALA A 149 -11.88 -0.57 9.64
C ALA A 149 -13.37 -0.58 10.05
N ALA A 150 -13.81 -1.61 10.77
CA ALA A 150 -15.19 -1.74 11.24
C ALA A 150 -15.54 -0.68 12.30
N GLU A 151 -14.59 -0.35 13.17
CA GLU A 151 -14.74 0.69 14.19
C GLU A 151 -14.59 2.11 13.64
N ALA A 152 -13.95 2.26 12.47
CA ALA A 152 -13.74 3.53 11.81
C ALA A 152 -15.06 4.12 11.30
N LYS A 153 -15.60 5.09 12.06
CA LYS A 153 -16.81 5.83 11.68
C LYS A 153 -16.47 6.84 10.58
N LEU A 154 -16.73 6.48 9.33
CA LEU A 154 -16.52 7.32 8.14
C LEU A 154 -17.50 8.51 8.09
N LYS A 155 -17.22 9.56 8.86
CA LYS A 155 -17.99 10.80 8.89
C LYS A 155 -17.05 12.00 8.96
N LEU A 156 -17.56 13.16 8.53
CA LEU A 156 -16.86 14.43 8.69
C LEU A 156 -16.69 14.79 10.17
N ASN A 157 -15.74 15.69 10.46
CA ASN A 157 -15.42 16.16 11.82
C ASN A 157 -15.06 15.01 12.76
N ASN A 158 -14.38 13.98 12.25
CA ASN A 158 -13.93 12.81 13.00
C ASN A 158 -12.44 12.54 12.78
N GLU A 159 -11.67 13.61 12.61
CA GLU A 159 -10.27 13.57 12.17
C GLU A 159 -9.40 12.72 13.10
N GLU A 160 -9.52 12.91 14.42
CA GLU A 160 -8.74 12.17 15.41
C GLU A 160 -8.99 10.66 15.33
N GLN A 161 -10.25 10.22 15.35
CA GLN A 161 -10.58 8.80 15.29
C GLN A 161 -10.13 8.16 13.96
N LEU A 162 -10.35 8.85 12.84
CA LEU A 162 -9.97 8.35 11.52
C LEU A 162 -8.45 8.33 11.32
N THR A 163 -7.74 9.30 11.88
CA THR A 163 -6.26 9.33 11.87
C THR A 163 -5.69 8.20 12.73
N THR A 164 -6.25 7.97 13.91
CA THR A 164 -5.89 6.84 14.77
C THR A 164 -6.13 5.51 14.07
N ALA A 165 -7.29 5.35 13.42
CA ALA A 165 -7.59 4.15 12.63
C ALA A 165 -6.58 3.98 11.48
N ALA A 166 -6.29 5.02 10.71
CA ALA A 166 -5.30 4.97 9.64
C ALA A 166 -3.90 4.58 10.15
N ASN A 167 -3.48 5.13 11.30
CA ASN A 167 -2.20 4.77 11.91
C ASN A 167 -2.19 3.30 12.37
N GLY A 168 -3.30 2.79 12.92
CA GLY A 168 -3.44 1.37 13.26
C GLY A 168 -3.32 0.47 12.03
N VAL A 169 -3.99 0.82 10.92
CA VAL A 169 -3.85 0.09 9.64
C VAL A 169 -2.39 0.10 9.16
N SER A 170 -1.70 1.24 9.25
CA SER A 170 -0.28 1.37 8.90
C SER A 170 0.61 0.42 9.71
N VAL A 171 0.37 0.32 11.02
CA VAL A 171 1.13 -0.57 11.92
C VAL A 171 0.96 -2.03 11.52
N GLU A 172 -0.28 -2.49 11.32
CA GLU A 172 -0.55 -3.86 10.93
C GLU A 172 -0.07 -4.19 9.52
N ALA A 173 -0.17 -3.24 8.58
CA ALA A 173 0.34 -3.41 7.22
C ALA A 173 1.87 -3.52 7.18
N LYS A 174 2.58 -2.75 8.01
CA LYS A 174 4.04 -2.88 8.19
C LYS A 174 4.39 -4.24 8.76
N LYS A 175 3.73 -4.64 9.85
CA LYS A 175 3.93 -5.95 10.49
C LYS A 175 3.71 -7.10 9.50
N LEU A 176 2.65 -7.03 8.68
CA LEU A 176 2.39 -7.97 7.61
C LEU A 176 3.57 -8.01 6.61
N SER A 177 4.02 -6.84 6.14
CA SER A 177 5.11 -6.77 5.16
C SER A 177 6.47 -7.24 5.68
N ASP A 178 6.69 -7.17 7.00
CA ASP A 178 7.92 -7.62 7.64
C ASP A 178 7.88 -9.11 8.04
N SER A 179 6.69 -9.70 8.20
CA SER A 179 6.51 -11.07 8.73
C SER A 179 6.29 -12.14 7.66
N TYR A 180 5.84 -11.75 6.46
CA TYR A 180 5.48 -12.69 5.40
C TYR A 180 6.19 -12.35 4.09
N ASP A 181 6.53 -13.39 3.32
CA ASP A 181 7.08 -13.26 1.96
C ASP A 181 6.04 -13.50 0.86
N GLY A 182 4.84 -13.97 1.24
CA GLY A 182 3.72 -14.26 0.35
C GLY A 182 3.64 -15.71 -0.13
N SER A 183 4.55 -16.58 0.30
CA SER A 183 4.51 -18.02 0.01
C SER A 183 3.25 -18.69 0.59
N GLN A 184 2.80 -18.23 1.75
CA GLN A 184 1.62 -18.74 2.45
C GLN A 184 0.29 -18.27 1.83
N PHE A 185 0.33 -17.30 0.90
CA PHE A 185 -0.86 -16.62 0.41
C PHE A 185 -1.31 -17.08 -0.99
N ALA A 186 -1.02 -18.33 -1.38
CA ALA A 186 -1.46 -18.86 -2.67
C ALA A 186 -2.99 -18.83 -2.88
N GLY A 187 -3.78 -18.78 -1.81
CA GLY A 187 -5.24 -18.68 -1.87
C GLY A 187 -5.77 -17.44 -2.60
N ILE A 188 -4.98 -16.36 -2.70
CA ILE A 188 -5.40 -15.11 -3.37
C ILE A 188 -5.08 -15.05 -4.87
N ASP A 189 -4.47 -16.08 -5.45
CA ASP A 189 -4.03 -16.05 -6.86
C ASP A 189 -5.18 -15.74 -7.83
N ALA A 190 -6.39 -16.24 -7.54
CA ALA A 190 -7.57 -16.02 -8.36
C ALA A 190 -8.09 -14.58 -8.35
N ILE A 191 -7.67 -13.75 -7.39
CA ILE A 191 -8.07 -12.35 -7.26
C ILE A 191 -6.93 -11.38 -7.53
N LEU A 192 -5.73 -11.87 -7.83
CA LEU A 192 -4.64 -11.03 -8.29
C LEU A 192 -5.01 -10.38 -9.64
N PRO A 193 -4.56 -9.14 -9.90
CA PRO A 193 -4.72 -8.53 -11.20
C PRO A 193 -4.11 -9.40 -12.29
N LYS A 194 -4.83 -9.54 -13.40
CA LYS A 194 -4.28 -10.13 -14.61
C LYS A 194 -3.32 -9.12 -15.21
N LEU A 195 -2.04 -9.48 -15.26
CA LEU A 195 -1.03 -8.66 -15.92
C LEU A 195 -1.17 -8.87 -17.43
N ASP A 196 -1.44 -7.78 -18.15
CA ASP A 196 -1.31 -7.79 -19.59
C ASP A 196 0.18 -7.99 -19.94
N LYS A 197 0.45 -8.84 -20.94
CA LYS A 197 1.81 -9.20 -21.35
C LYS A 197 2.52 -8.04 -22.03
#